data_AF-A0A7V0S7B6-F1
#
_entry.id   AF-A0A7V0S7B6-F1
#
_cell.length_a   1.000
_cell.length_b   1.000
_cell.length_c   1.000
_cell.angle_alpha   90.00
_cell.angle_beta   90.00
_cell.angle_gamma   90.00
#
_symmetry.space_group_name_H-M   'P 1'
#
loop_
_entity.id
_entity.type
_entity.pdbx_description
1 polymer ?
#
loop_
_entity_poly.entity_id
_entity_poly.type
_entity_poly.pdbx_seq_one_letter_code
_entity_poly.pdbx_strand_id
1 'polypeptide(L)'
;MKKLGLFWGILVCIVALSACGKKSYQNHFDLGKWYSEKGLTNEAILEFKAATQCDPNRYEAHLHLAIAYTKKGWYEYAIKEAEIAFDLHPSDQTYKLIQLIRDKRSLSSYQDLIESE
;
A
#
# COMPACT_ATOMS: atom_id res chain seq x y z
N MET A 1 -30.55 7.84 41.24
CA MET A 1 -29.90 8.87 40.40
C MET A 1 -28.53 8.36 39.97
N LYS A 2 -28.39 7.78 38.77
CA LYS A 2 -27.12 7.40 38.11
C LYS A 2 -27.43 6.67 36.78
N LYS A 3 -27.93 7.40 35.78
CA LYS A 3 -27.88 7.00 34.35
C LYS A 3 -27.97 8.26 33.48
N LEU A 4 -26.96 9.14 33.61
CA LEU A 4 -26.85 10.36 32.79
C LEU A 4 -25.40 10.59 32.37
N GLY A 5 -24.71 9.53 31.94
CA GLY A 5 -23.29 9.59 31.58
C GLY A 5 -22.89 8.70 30.39
N LEU A 6 -23.85 8.05 29.72
CA LEU A 6 -23.54 7.13 28.62
C LEU A 6 -24.02 7.64 27.24
N PHE A 7 -24.66 8.81 27.18
CA PHE A 7 -25.18 9.34 25.91
C PHE A 7 -24.28 10.40 25.26
N TRP A 8 -23.42 11.08 26.03
CA TRP A 8 -22.50 12.08 25.50
C TRP A 8 -21.20 11.49 24.92
N GLY A 9 -20.83 10.28 25.32
CA GLY A 9 -19.68 9.58 24.73
C GLY A 9 -19.96 8.98 23.35
N ILE A 10 -21.23 8.70 23.02
CA ILE A 10 -21.62 8.06 21.76
C ILE A 10 -21.80 9.09 20.64
N LEU A 11 -22.08 10.36 20.96
CA LEU A 11 -22.26 11.40 19.95
C LEU A 11 -20.93 11.91 19.36
N VAL A 12 -19.79 11.69 20.03
CA VAL A 12 -18.47 12.13 19.54
C VAL A 12 -17.89 11.19 18.47
N CYS A 13 -18.36 9.94 18.37
CA CYS A 13 -17.84 8.98 17.38
C CYS A 13 -18.59 8.98 16.04
N ILE A 14 -19.79 9.58 15.96
CA ILE A 14 -20.60 9.55 14.73
C ILE A 14 -20.29 10.74 13.80
N VAL A 15 -19.77 11.85 14.34
CA VAL A 15 -19.55 13.10 13.57
C VAL A 15 -18.21 13.11 12.81
N ALA A 16 -17.34 12.11 12.98
CA ALA A 16 -16.09 11.99 12.22
C ALA A 16 -16.25 11.30 10.85
N LEU A 17 -17.46 10.86 10.47
CA LEU A 17 -17.72 10.15 9.20
C LEU A 17 -18.16 11.07 8.05
N SER A 18 -18.24 12.37 8.27
CA SER A 18 -18.89 13.29 7.33
C SER A 18 -18.11 14.59 7.12
N ALA A 19 -16.82 14.48 6.79
CA ALA A 19 -16.07 15.61 6.26
C ALA A 19 -15.02 15.16 5.23
N CYS A 20 -15.19 15.64 4.00
CA CYS A 20 -14.34 15.53 2.81
C CYS A 20 -14.48 14.23 1.98
N GLY A 21 -14.78 14.40 0.69
CA GLY A 21 -15.31 13.37 -0.21
C GLY A 21 -14.59 12.02 -0.13
N LYS A 22 -15.35 10.97 0.21
CA LYS A 22 -14.87 9.59 0.35
C LYS A 22 -14.39 9.10 -1.02
N LYS A 23 -13.13 9.38 -1.39
CA LYS A 23 -12.48 8.74 -2.53
C LYS A 23 -12.59 7.23 -2.31
N SER A 24 -13.24 6.54 -3.24
CA SER A 24 -13.40 5.09 -3.18
C SER A 24 -12.07 4.39 -3.49
N TYR A 25 -11.96 3.11 -3.12
CA TYR A 25 -10.87 2.24 -3.57
C TYR A 25 -10.53 2.47 -5.06
N GLN A 26 -11.56 2.46 -5.92
CA GLN A 26 -11.40 2.57 -7.36
C GLN A 26 -10.75 3.89 -7.77
N ASN A 27 -11.16 5.02 -7.16
CA ASN A 27 -10.60 6.32 -7.49
C ASN A 27 -9.11 6.42 -7.14
N HIS A 28 -8.75 5.95 -5.94
CA HIS A 28 -7.35 5.89 -5.50
C HIS A 28 -6.54 4.94 -6.39
N PHE A 29 -7.08 3.77 -6.71
CA PHE A 29 -6.40 2.80 -7.55
C PHE A 29 -6.17 3.30 -8.99
N ASP A 30 -7.18 3.92 -9.60
CA ASP A 30 -7.06 4.48 -10.95
C ASP A 30 -6.09 5.65 -11.01
N LEU A 31 -6.10 6.52 -10.01
CA LEU A 31 -5.15 7.62 -9.91
C LEU A 31 -3.71 7.11 -9.67
N GLY A 32 -3.54 6.07 -8.85
CA GLY A 32 -2.26 5.40 -8.66
C GLY A 32 -1.70 4.80 -9.96
N LYS A 33 -2.54 4.14 -10.76
CA LYS A 33 -2.16 3.64 -12.09
C LYS A 33 -1.72 4.79 -13.00
N TRP A 34 -2.51 5.86 -13.05
CA TRP A 34 -2.19 7.04 -13.86
C TRP A 34 -0.84 7.65 -13.47
N TYR A 35 -0.57 7.84 -12.18
CA TYR A 35 0.73 8.33 -11.70
C TYR A 35 1.88 7.37 -12.06
N SER A 36 1.66 6.06 -11.91
CA SER A 36 2.66 5.05 -12.29
C SER A 36 2.99 5.07 -13.79
N GLU A 37 2.00 5.28 -14.66
CA GLU A 37 2.19 5.45 -16.11
C GLU A 37 2.97 6.73 -16.45
N LYS A 38 2.83 7.79 -15.64
CA LYS A 38 3.62 9.01 -15.77
C LYS A 38 5.01 8.93 -15.13
N GLY A 39 5.37 7.80 -14.53
CA GLY A 39 6.64 7.64 -13.81
C GLY A 39 6.69 8.37 -12.45
N LEU A 40 5.59 8.98 -12.04
CA LEU A 40 5.41 9.71 -10.78
C LEU A 40 5.26 8.70 -9.64
N THR A 41 6.38 8.08 -9.27
CA THR A 41 6.41 6.89 -8.41
C THR A 41 5.99 7.20 -6.97
N ASN A 42 6.31 8.38 -6.44
CA ASN A 42 5.93 8.75 -5.06
C ASN A 42 4.42 8.95 -4.95
N GLU A 43 3.82 9.62 -5.93
CA GLU A 43 2.40 9.90 -6.02
C GLU A 43 1.62 8.59 -6.23
N ALA A 44 2.13 7.69 -7.06
CA ALA A 44 1.57 6.35 -7.22
C ALA A 44 1.56 5.57 -5.90
N ILE A 45 2.65 5.61 -5.12
CA ILE A 45 2.73 4.98 -3.79
C ILE A 45 1.63 5.53 -2.86
N LEU A 46 1.45 6.85 -2.81
CA LEU A 46 0.45 7.48 -1.94
C LEU A 46 -0.97 7.00 -2.29
N GLU A 47 -1.30 6.97 -3.57
CA GLU A 47 -2.64 6.59 -4.04
C GLU A 47 -2.89 5.08 -3.89
N PHE A 48 -1.92 4.22 -4.21
CA PHE A 48 -2.07 2.78 -3.95
C PHE A 48 -2.17 2.45 -2.46
N LYS A 49 -1.43 3.16 -1.60
CA LYS A 49 -1.57 3.01 -0.14
C LYS A 49 -2.95 3.46 0.36
N ALA A 50 -3.52 4.51 -0.21
CA ALA A 50 -4.89 4.90 0.11
C ALA A 50 -5.91 3.86 -0.38
N ALA A 51 -5.66 3.22 -1.53
CA ALA A 51 -6.48 2.12 -2.03
C ALA A 51 -6.44 0.90 -1.07
N THR A 52 -5.27 0.48 -0.59
CA THR A 52 -5.16 -0.63 0.38
C THR A 52 -5.83 -0.32 1.72
N GLN A 53 -5.85 0.95 2.14
CA GLN A 53 -6.60 1.37 3.34
C GLN A 53 -8.12 1.37 3.12
N CYS A 54 -8.58 1.64 1.90
CA CYS A 54 -9.99 1.63 1.55
C CYS A 54 -10.56 0.21 1.41
N ASP A 55 -9.81 -0.72 0.83
CA ASP A 55 -10.17 -2.13 0.69
C ASP A 55 -8.90 -3.01 0.84
N PRO A 56 -8.57 -3.46 2.07
CA PRO A 56 -7.38 -4.25 2.36
C PRO A 56 -7.35 -5.65 1.73
N ASN A 57 -8.48 -6.13 1.20
CA ASN A 57 -8.57 -7.47 0.62
C ASN A 57 -8.41 -7.46 -0.92
N ARG A 58 -8.08 -6.31 -1.50
CA ARG A 58 -7.84 -6.16 -2.94
C ARG A 58 -6.37 -6.41 -3.26
N TYR A 59 -6.10 -7.63 -3.74
CA TYR A 59 -4.74 -8.04 -4.08
C TYR A 59 -4.10 -7.10 -5.12
N GLU A 60 -4.87 -6.50 -6.03
CA GLU A 60 -4.36 -5.61 -7.06
C GLU A 60 -3.72 -4.34 -6.47
N ALA A 61 -4.31 -3.73 -5.43
CA ALA A 61 -3.73 -2.55 -4.80
C ALA A 61 -2.42 -2.89 -4.07
N HIS A 62 -2.37 -4.02 -3.37
CA HIS A 62 -1.13 -4.53 -2.75
C HIS A 62 -0.06 -4.84 -3.80
N LEU A 63 -0.43 -5.50 -4.90
CA LEU A 63 0.45 -5.81 -6.03
C LEU A 63 1.05 -4.54 -6.65
N HIS A 64 0.21 -3.55 -6.96
CA HIS A 64 0.66 -2.29 -7.55
C HIS A 64 1.48 -1.44 -6.59
N LEU A 65 1.16 -1.45 -5.29
CA LEU A 65 1.96 -0.79 -4.26
C LEU A 65 3.35 -1.45 -4.13
N ALA A 66 3.42 -2.79 -4.14
CA ALA A 66 4.68 -3.52 -4.13
C ALA A 66 5.56 -3.17 -5.35
N ILE A 67 4.96 -3.10 -6.55
CA ILE A 67 5.67 -2.68 -7.77
C ILE A 67 6.18 -1.25 -7.63
N ALA A 68 5.37 -0.32 -7.11
CA ALA A 68 5.77 1.07 -6.93
C ALA A 68 6.92 1.21 -5.91
N TYR A 69 6.86 0.49 -4.78
CA TYR A 69 7.97 0.41 -3.83
C TYR A 69 9.23 -0.20 -4.43
N THR A 70 9.09 -1.24 -5.26
CA THR A 70 10.22 -1.85 -5.98
C THR A 70 10.90 -0.84 -6.91
N LYS A 71 10.13 -0.05 -7.66
CA LYS A 71 10.66 1.03 -8.52
C LYS A 71 11.40 2.10 -7.72
N LYS A 72 10.96 2.35 -6.49
CA LYS A 72 11.59 3.32 -5.58
C LYS A 72 12.86 2.79 -4.90
N GLY A 73 13.14 1.49 -4.99
CA GLY A 73 14.23 0.83 -4.26
C GLY A 73 13.89 0.50 -2.80
N TRP A 74 12.62 0.64 -2.42
CA TRP A 74 12.15 0.41 -1.05
C TRP A 74 11.77 -1.07 -0.85
N TYR A 75 12.76 -1.96 -0.98
CA TYR A 75 12.53 -3.39 -1.10
C TYR A 75 11.87 -4.04 0.13
N GLU A 76 12.15 -3.54 1.34
CA GLU A 76 11.53 -4.02 2.58
C GLU A 76 10.02 -3.74 2.67
N TYR A 77 9.57 -2.64 2.07
CA TYR A 77 8.14 -2.35 1.97
C TYR A 77 7.53 -3.13 0.80
N ALA A 78 8.25 -3.22 -0.31
CA ALA A 78 7.80 -3.96 -1.49
C ALA A 78 7.51 -5.43 -1.19
N ILE A 79 8.40 -6.11 -0.46
CA ILE A 79 8.26 -7.55 -0.18
C ILE A 79 7.02 -7.84 0.67
N LYS A 80 6.73 -7.02 1.68
CA LYS A 80 5.56 -7.17 2.55
C LYS A 80 4.26 -7.06 1.76
N GLU A 81 4.16 -6.05 0.91
CA GLU A 81 2.98 -5.83 0.08
C GLU A 81 2.82 -6.94 -0.99
N ALA A 82 3.93 -7.45 -1.53
CA ALA A 82 3.91 -8.56 -2.48
C ALA A 82 3.47 -9.88 -1.82
N GLU A 83 3.90 -10.13 -0.58
CA GLU A 83 3.47 -11.29 0.23
C GLU A 83 1.98 -11.21 0.54
N ILE A 84 1.46 -10.03 0.93
CA ILE A 84 0.01 -9.84 1.12
C ILE A 84 -0.76 -10.11 -0.19
N ALA A 85 -0.28 -9.57 -1.32
CA ALA A 85 -0.92 -9.80 -2.62
C ALA A 85 -0.92 -11.30 -2.99
N PHE A 86 0.16 -12.02 -2.69
CA PHE A 86 0.26 -13.47 -2.91
C PHE A 86 -0.70 -14.23 -2.00
N ASP A 87 -0.79 -13.88 -0.71
CA ASP A 87 -1.70 -14.54 0.24
C ASP A 87 -3.17 -14.35 -0.14
N LEU A 88 -3.55 -13.16 -0.63
CA LEU A 88 -4.89 -12.87 -1.11
C LEU A 88 -5.21 -13.57 -2.44
N HIS A 89 -4.25 -13.61 -3.36
CA HIS A 89 -4.43 -14.21 -4.68
C HIS A 89 -3.12 -14.85 -5.18
N PRO A 90 -2.86 -16.11 -4.83
CA PRO A 90 -1.66 -16.82 -5.26
C PRO A 90 -1.64 -16.96 -6.79
N SER A 91 -0.61 -16.41 -7.42
CA SER A 91 -0.40 -16.49 -8.86
C SER A 91 1.09 -16.53 -9.22
N ASP A 92 1.39 -17.00 -10.43
CA ASP A 92 2.75 -16.96 -10.98
C ASP A 92 3.31 -15.52 -11.02
N GLN A 93 2.45 -14.52 -11.30
CA GLN A 93 2.84 -13.12 -11.29
C GLN A 93 3.30 -12.65 -9.90
N THR A 94 2.48 -12.87 -8.87
CA THR A 94 2.81 -12.50 -7.48
C THR A 94 4.04 -13.24 -6.97
N TYR A 95 4.17 -14.52 -7.31
CA TYR A 95 5.33 -15.32 -6.95
C TYR A 95 6.62 -14.78 -7.57
N LYS A 96 6.61 -14.52 -8.89
CA LYS A 96 7.75 -13.92 -9.60
C LYS A 96 8.10 -12.54 -9.08
N LEU A 97 7.11 -11.72 -8.70
CA LEU A 97 7.35 -10.42 -8.08
C LEU A 97 8.12 -10.55 -6.76
N ILE A 98 7.72 -11.49 -5.89
CA ILE A 98 8.40 -11.76 -4.62
C ILE A 98 9.87 -12.13 -4.86
N GLN A 99 10.16 -13.02 -5.82
CA GLN A 99 11.53 -13.42 -6.15
C GLN A 99 12.34 -12.23 -6.68
N LEU A 100 11.77 -11.46 -7.62
CA LEU A 100 12.41 -10.26 -8.17
C LEU A 100 12.78 -9.25 -7.08
N ILE A 101 11.90 -9.03 -6.10
CA ILE A 101 12.16 -8.10 -4.99
C ILE A 101 13.30 -8.61 -4.11
N ARG A 102 13.33 -9.91 -3.80
CA ARG A 102 14.40 -10.53 -3.00
C ARG A 102 15.76 -10.41 -3.69
N ASP A 103 15.81 -10.67 -4.99
CA ASP A 103 17.04 -10.56 -5.78
C ASP A 103 17.53 -9.11 -5.81
N LYS A 104 16.65 -8.15 -6.11
CA LYS A 104 17.01 -6.72 -6.12
C LYS A 104 17.48 -6.23 -4.76
N ARG A 105 16.83 -6.69 -3.67
CA ARG A 105 17.27 -6.38 -2.32
C ARG A 105 18.69 -6.89 -2.06
N SER A 106 18.96 -8.14 -2.42
CA SER A 106 20.29 -8.74 -2.25
C SER A 106 21.35 -7.95 -3.03
N LEU A 107 21.05 -7.57 -4.27
CA LEU A 107 21.96 -6.77 -5.10
C LEU A 107 22.21 -5.38 -4.49
N SER A 108 21.16 -4.72 -3.99
CA SER A 108 21.30 -3.43 -3.30
C SER A 108 22.19 -3.55 -2.08
N SER A 109 21.99 -4.56 -1.23
CA SER A 109 22.84 -4.76 -0.06
C SER A 109 24.30 -5.02 -0.41
N TYR A 110 24.56 -5.68 -1.55
CA TYR A 110 25.91 -5.93 -2.02
C TYR A 110 26.58 -4.64 -2.54
N GLN A 111 25.83 -3.77 -3.22
CA GLN A 111 26.33 -2.47 -3.66
C GLN A 111 26.67 -1.57 -2.48
N ASP A 112 25.81 -1.53 -1.46
CA ASP A 112 26.05 -0.75 -0.24
C ASP A 112 27.34 -1.19 0.48
N LEU A 113 27.67 -2.50 0.46
CA LEU A 113 28.92 -3.01 1.02
C LEU A 113 30.15 -2.52 0.26
N ILE A 114 30.12 -2.54 -1.08
CA ILE A 114 31.24 -2.08 -1.92
C ILE A 114 31.47 -0.58 -1.75
N GLU A 115 30.40 0.22 -1.63
CA GLU A 115 30.51 1.67 -1.46
C GLU A 115 30.99 2.08 -0.05
N SER A 116 31.02 1.14 0.90
CA SER A 116 31.46 1.38 2.27
C SER A 116 32.96 1.15 2.53
N GLU A 117 33.70 0.66 1.52
CA GLU A 117 35.16 0.44 1.53
C GLU A 117 35.94 1.63 0.96
#